data_AF-G7PMZ0-F1
#
_entry.id   AF-G7PMZ0-F1
#
_cell.length_a   1.000
_cell.length_b   1.000
_cell.length_c   1.000
_cell.angle_alpha   90.00
_cell.angle_beta   90.00
_cell.angle_gamma   90.00
#
_symmetry.space_group_name_H-M   'P 1'
#
loop_
_entity.id
_entity.type
_entity.pdbx_description
1 polymer ?
#
loop_
_entity_poly.entity_id
_entity_poly.type
_entity_poly.pdbx_seq_one_letter_code
_entity_poly.pdbx_strand_id
1 'polypeptide(L)'
;PLSFLGHEPGLVQLVNYYRGADKLCRKASLVKLIKTSPELAESCTWFPESYVIYPTNLKTPVAPAQNGIQPPVSNSRTDEREFFLASYNRKKEDGEGNVWIAKSSAGAKGEGILISSEASELLDFIDNQGQVHVIQKYLEHPLLLEPGHRKFDIRSWVLVDHQYNIYLYREGVLRTASEPYHVDNFQDKTCHLTNHCIQKEYSKNYGKYEEGNEMFFKEFNQYLTSALNITLESSILLQIKHIIRNCLLSVEPAISTKHLPYQSFQLFGFDFMVDEELKVWLIEVNGAPACAQKLYAELCQGIVDIAISSVFPPPDVEQPQTQPAAFTKL
;
A
#
# COMPACT_ATOMS: atom_id res chain seq x y z
N PRO A 1 19.95 1.44 -17.23
CA PRO A 1 19.08 2.63 -17.24
C PRO A 1 17.99 2.49 -18.29
N LEU A 2 16.73 2.83 -17.97
CA LEU A 2 15.57 2.60 -18.86
C LEU A 2 15.69 3.30 -20.22
N SER A 3 16.49 4.37 -20.32
CA SER A 3 16.77 5.10 -21.56
C SER A 3 17.62 4.35 -22.58
N PHE A 4 18.21 3.21 -22.20
CA PHE A 4 19.02 2.37 -23.11
C PHE A 4 18.28 1.10 -23.56
N LEU A 5 17.04 0.89 -23.11
CA LEU A 5 16.25 -0.28 -23.49
C LEU A 5 15.53 -0.05 -24.82
N GLY A 6 15.43 -1.11 -25.63
CA GLY A 6 14.79 -1.13 -26.94
C GLY A 6 15.67 -0.69 -28.11
N HIS A 7 16.99 -0.64 -27.91
CA HIS A 7 17.94 -0.14 -28.90
C HIS A 7 18.98 -1.16 -29.36
N GLU A 8 18.90 -2.42 -28.90
CA GLU A 8 19.78 -3.50 -29.33
C GLU A 8 19.19 -4.25 -30.53
N PRO A 9 19.79 -4.16 -31.74
CA PRO A 9 19.27 -4.82 -32.92
C PRO A 9 19.17 -6.34 -32.74
N GLY A 10 18.01 -6.90 -33.08
CA GLY A 10 17.78 -8.35 -33.01
C GLY A 10 17.46 -8.90 -31.62
N LEU A 11 17.35 -8.07 -30.58
CA LEU A 11 17.01 -8.49 -29.22
C LEU A 11 15.67 -7.90 -28.76
N VAL A 12 14.74 -8.78 -28.38
CA VAL A 12 13.58 -8.39 -27.57
C VAL A 12 14.06 -8.15 -26.14
N GLN A 13 13.73 -6.98 -25.57
CA GLN A 13 14.17 -6.59 -24.22
C GLN A 13 12.97 -6.44 -23.28
N LEU A 14 13.09 -7.05 -22.12
CA LEU A 14 12.10 -7.04 -21.04
C LEU A 14 12.77 -6.58 -19.74
N VAL A 15 12.08 -5.75 -18.96
CA VAL A 15 12.56 -5.27 -17.64
C VAL A 15 11.51 -5.48 -16.56
N ASN A 16 11.95 -5.77 -15.33
CA ASN A 16 11.09 -6.09 -14.19
C ASN A 16 10.57 -4.86 -13.40
N TYR A 17 10.51 -3.69 -14.06
CA TYR A 17 9.90 -2.48 -13.52
C TYR A 17 9.13 -1.72 -14.60
N TYR A 18 7.99 -1.14 -14.23
CA TYR A 18 7.32 -0.12 -15.02
C TYR A 18 7.91 1.26 -14.73
N ARG A 19 8.33 1.96 -15.79
CA ARG A 19 8.76 3.35 -15.68
C ARG A 19 7.56 4.22 -15.26
N GLY A 20 7.70 4.98 -14.17
CA GLY A 20 6.65 5.86 -13.67
C GLY A 20 5.73 5.23 -12.62
N ALA A 21 5.88 3.93 -12.32
CA ALA A 21 5.13 3.26 -11.27
C ALA A 21 5.45 3.79 -9.86
N ASP A 22 6.53 4.56 -9.70
CA ASP A 22 6.85 5.30 -8.48
C ASP A 22 5.74 6.30 -8.08
N LYS A 23 4.89 6.73 -9.02
CA LYS A 23 3.69 7.53 -8.71
C LYS A 23 2.72 6.79 -7.78
N LEU A 24 2.61 5.47 -7.93
CA LEU A 24 1.78 4.62 -7.07
C LEU A 24 2.54 4.19 -5.80
N CYS A 25 3.86 4.04 -5.90
CA CYS A 25 4.67 3.42 -4.86
C CYS A 25 5.30 4.39 -3.84
N ARG A 26 5.17 5.71 -4.05
CA ARG A 26 5.65 6.73 -3.11
C ARG A 26 4.46 7.33 -2.37
N LYS A 27 4.54 7.43 -1.04
CA LYS A 27 3.43 7.85 -0.18
C LYS A 27 2.79 9.17 -0.63
N ALA A 28 3.59 10.23 -0.82
CA ALA A 28 3.08 11.53 -1.26
C ALA A 28 2.53 11.51 -2.70
N SER A 29 3.17 10.75 -3.60
CA SER A 29 2.70 10.58 -4.97
C SER A 29 1.37 9.84 -5.04
N LEU A 30 1.19 8.81 -4.20
CA LEU A 30 -0.04 8.04 -4.10
C LEU A 30 -1.21 8.91 -3.62
N VAL A 31 -0.99 9.73 -2.58
CA VAL A 31 -2.01 10.69 -2.11
C VAL A 31 -2.40 11.65 -3.23
N LYS A 32 -1.41 12.23 -3.92
CA LYS A 32 -1.67 13.13 -5.06
C LYS A 32 -2.43 12.41 -6.17
N LEU A 33 -2.00 11.21 -6.56
CA LEU A 33 -2.62 10.40 -7.60
C LEU A 33 -4.10 10.14 -7.29
N ILE A 34 -4.42 9.72 -6.06
CA ILE A 34 -5.79 9.44 -5.62
C ILE A 34 -6.65 10.70 -5.67
N LYS A 35 -6.12 11.86 -5.23
CA LYS A 35 -6.87 13.13 -5.22
C LYS A 35 -7.06 13.74 -6.61
N THR A 36 -6.12 13.56 -7.54
CA THR A 36 -6.13 14.26 -8.83
C THR A 36 -6.63 13.41 -9.99
N SER A 37 -6.73 12.10 -9.84
CA SER A 37 -7.26 11.21 -10.89
C SER A 37 -8.79 11.16 -10.75
N PRO A 38 -9.58 11.66 -11.72
CA PRO A 38 -11.04 11.72 -11.60
C PRO A 38 -11.68 10.37 -11.26
N GLU A 39 -11.19 9.30 -11.91
CA GLU A 39 -11.64 7.91 -11.71
C GLU A 39 -11.51 7.46 -10.24
N LEU A 40 -10.46 7.91 -9.55
CA LEU A 40 -10.24 7.61 -8.14
C LEU A 40 -10.97 8.62 -7.25
N ALA A 41 -10.84 9.92 -7.50
CA ALA A 41 -11.35 10.97 -6.63
C ALA A 41 -12.88 10.88 -6.42
N GLU A 42 -13.63 10.51 -7.45
CA GLU A 42 -15.10 10.38 -7.37
C GLU A 42 -15.57 9.15 -6.58
N SER A 43 -14.73 8.11 -6.49
CA SER A 43 -15.12 6.79 -5.97
C SER A 43 -14.30 6.32 -4.77
N CYS A 44 -13.28 7.06 -4.36
CA CYS A 44 -12.33 6.64 -3.35
C CYS A 44 -12.93 6.74 -1.94
N THR A 45 -13.51 5.62 -1.49
CA THR A 45 -13.99 5.41 -0.13
C THR A 45 -13.06 4.52 0.70
N TRP A 46 -12.00 4.00 0.08
CA TRP A 46 -11.14 2.92 0.57
C TRP A 46 -9.68 3.38 0.82
N PHE A 47 -9.39 4.67 0.72
CA PHE A 47 -8.11 5.25 1.11
C PHE A 47 -8.33 6.22 2.26
N PRO A 48 -7.60 6.10 3.38
CA PRO A 48 -7.79 7.01 4.50
C PRO A 48 -7.50 8.47 4.10
N GLU A 49 -8.28 9.40 4.66
CA GLU A 49 -8.08 10.83 4.46
C GLU A 49 -6.61 11.22 4.68
N SER A 50 -6.00 11.90 3.71
CA SER A 50 -4.55 12.10 3.67
C SER A 50 -4.17 13.46 3.12
N TYR A 51 -3.06 14.02 3.60
CA TYR A 51 -2.52 15.32 3.20
C TYR A 51 -1.01 15.26 3.02
N VAL A 52 -0.51 15.82 1.93
CA VAL A 52 0.93 15.96 1.65
C VAL A 52 1.46 17.21 2.31
N ILE A 53 2.40 17.04 3.24
CA ILE A 53 3.00 18.13 4.02
C ILE A 53 4.50 18.22 3.70
N TYR A 54 4.95 19.43 3.39
CA TYR A 54 6.37 19.71 3.21
C TYR A 54 6.91 20.37 4.50
N PRO A 55 8.11 19.98 4.93
CA PRO A 55 8.86 20.73 5.93
C PRO A 55 9.02 22.21 5.54
N THR A 56 8.80 23.13 6.48
CA THR A 56 8.87 24.60 6.26
C THR A 56 10.24 25.10 5.79
N ASN A 57 11.32 24.35 6.05
CA ASN A 57 12.66 24.65 5.56
C ASN A 57 12.82 24.41 4.04
N LEU A 58 11.94 23.63 3.42
CA LEU A 58 11.85 23.47 1.97
C LEU A 58 10.92 24.58 1.47
N LYS A 59 11.46 25.57 0.76
CA LYS A 59 10.67 26.69 0.21
C LYS A 59 9.61 26.20 -0.79
N THR A 60 8.46 25.74 -0.31
CA THR A 60 7.32 25.26 -1.10
C THR A 60 6.09 26.14 -0.85
N PRO A 61 5.36 26.52 -1.90
CA PRO A 61 4.13 27.29 -1.74
C PRO A 61 3.05 26.46 -1.03
N VAL A 62 2.35 27.09 -0.07
CA VAL A 62 1.19 26.51 0.60
C VAL A 62 -0.04 26.68 -0.29
N ALA A 63 -0.84 25.63 -0.47
CA ALA A 63 -2.09 25.75 -1.20
C ALA A 63 -3.20 26.30 -0.28
N PRO A 64 -3.94 27.33 -0.72
CA PRO A 64 -4.98 27.96 0.09
C PRO A 64 -6.19 27.04 0.26
N ALA A 65 -6.72 26.91 1.47
CA ALA A 65 -7.98 26.21 1.70
C ALA A 65 -9.16 26.91 0.97
N GLN A 66 -9.90 26.19 0.10
CA GLN A 66 -11.07 26.72 -0.62
C GLN A 66 -12.38 26.01 -0.25
N ASN A 67 -13.46 26.79 -0.19
CA ASN A 67 -14.85 26.32 0.01
C ASN A 67 -15.43 25.69 -1.26
N GLY A 68 -14.94 24.51 -1.66
CA GLY A 68 -15.66 23.65 -2.62
C GLY A 68 -15.46 23.93 -4.12
N ILE A 69 -14.30 24.42 -4.55
CA ILE A 69 -13.96 24.51 -5.99
C ILE A 69 -12.63 23.78 -6.25
N GLN A 70 -12.62 22.93 -7.28
CA GLN A 70 -11.47 22.12 -7.67
C GLN A 70 -10.24 22.99 -8.02
N PRO A 71 -9.03 22.58 -7.63
CA PRO A 71 -7.83 23.36 -7.87
C PRO A 71 -7.51 23.47 -9.38
N PRO A 72 -6.97 24.62 -9.83
CA PRO A 72 -6.45 24.73 -11.19
C PRO A 72 -5.24 23.80 -11.37
N VAL A 73 -5.21 23.14 -12.52
CA VAL A 73 -4.14 22.24 -12.98
C VAL A 73 -2.83 23.03 -13.12
N SER A 74 -2.07 23.14 -12.03
CA SER A 74 -0.74 23.74 -12.00
C SER A 74 0.20 22.87 -11.18
N ASN A 75 1.28 22.43 -11.84
CA ASN A 75 2.30 21.50 -11.35
C ASN A 75 3.25 22.11 -10.29
N SER A 76 2.78 22.95 -9.37
CA SER A 76 3.60 23.33 -8.21
C SER A 76 3.52 22.24 -7.14
N ARG A 77 4.64 22.00 -6.45
CA ARG A 77 4.67 21.22 -5.21
C ARG A 77 3.94 22.04 -4.15
N THR A 78 2.64 21.82 -4.02
CA THR A 78 1.80 22.53 -3.06
C THR A 78 1.75 21.79 -1.74
N ASP A 79 2.06 22.49 -0.67
CA ASP A 79 1.86 22.00 0.69
C ASP A 79 0.36 22.05 1.04
N GLU A 80 -0.18 20.97 1.61
CA GLU A 80 -1.59 20.84 2.00
C GLU A 80 -1.86 21.14 3.50
N ARG A 81 -0.92 21.77 4.21
CA ARG A 81 -1.01 22.08 5.66
C ARG A 81 -2.29 22.80 6.06
N GLU A 82 -2.73 23.80 5.29
CA GLU A 82 -3.98 24.52 5.59
C GLU A 82 -5.21 23.62 5.44
N PHE A 83 -5.24 22.74 4.44
CA PHE A 83 -6.33 21.79 4.26
C PHE A 83 -6.37 20.74 5.37
N PHE A 84 -5.21 20.25 5.80
CA PHE A 84 -5.10 19.36 6.95
C PHE A 84 -5.66 20.03 8.21
N LEU A 85 -5.21 21.25 8.54
CA LEU A 85 -5.67 21.97 9.71
C LEU A 85 -7.18 22.27 9.66
N ALA A 86 -7.71 22.60 8.48
CA ALA A 86 -9.14 22.83 8.30
C ALA A 86 -9.98 21.58 8.57
N SER A 87 -9.54 20.40 8.08
CA SER A 87 -10.21 19.13 8.35
C SER A 87 -10.06 18.71 9.82
N TYR A 88 -8.85 18.81 10.37
CA TYR A 88 -8.55 18.52 11.76
C TYR A 88 -9.42 19.34 12.73
N ASN A 89 -9.55 20.65 12.50
CA ASN A 89 -10.36 21.53 13.35
C ASN A 89 -11.85 21.18 13.25
N ARG A 90 -12.35 20.90 12.04
CA ARG A 90 -13.74 20.46 11.84
C ARG A 90 -14.04 19.18 12.63
N LYS A 91 -13.20 18.16 12.52
CA LYS A 91 -13.36 16.90 13.27
C LYS A 91 -13.35 17.11 14.78
N LYS A 92 -12.49 18.02 15.26
CA LYS A 92 -12.44 18.42 16.67
C LYS A 92 -13.73 19.10 17.13
N GLU A 93 -14.30 19.98 16.31
CA GLU A 93 -15.58 20.66 16.57
C GLU A 93 -16.77 19.70 16.56
N ASP A 94 -16.76 18.73 15.63
CA ASP A 94 -17.80 17.70 15.50
C ASP A 94 -17.71 16.59 16.58
N GLY A 95 -16.65 16.58 17.39
CA GLY A 95 -16.43 15.59 18.44
C GLY A 95 -16.03 14.20 17.92
N GLU A 96 -15.49 14.12 16.70
CA GLU A 96 -14.98 12.89 16.10
C GLU A 96 -13.60 12.48 16.66
N GLY A 97 -13.27 11.19 16.57
CA GLY A 97 -11.91 10.69 16.82
C GLY A 97 -10.91 11.37 15.89
N ASN A 98 -9.88 12.00 16.47
CA ASN A 98 -8.99 12.93 15.76
C ASN A 98 -7.52 12.50 15.80
N VAL A 99 -7.26 11.20 15.75
CA VAL A 99 -5.91 10.64 15.70
C VAL A 99 -5.41 10.52 14.27
N TRP A 100 -4.15 10.92 14.04
CA TRP A 100 -3.48 10.91 12.74
C TRP A 100 -2.09 10.30 12.83
N ILE A 101 -1.58 9.86 11.68
CA ILE A 101 -0.25 9.28 11.50
C ILE A 101 0.55 10.06 10.46
N ALA A 102 1.72 10.58 10.86
CA ALA A 102 2.70 11.18 9.97
C ALA A 102 3.72 10.12 9.52
N LYS A 103 3.94 10.01 8.20
CA LYS A 103 4.88 9.04 7.59
C LYS A 103 5.50 9.56 6.29
N SER A 104 6.75 9.18 6.00
CA SER A 104 7.43 9.49 4.73
C SER A 104 7.87 8.24 3.97
N SER A 105 8.23 8.40 2.69
CA SER A 105 8.78 7.30 1.87
C SER A 105 10.26 7.02 2.12
N ALA A 106 10.91 7.83 2.97
CA ALA A 106 12.32 7.69 3.35
C ALA A 106 12.50 6.94 4.67
N GLY A 107 11.42 6.75 5.44
CA GLY A 107 11.45 6.01 6.70
C GLY A 107 11.77 4.54 6.46
N ALA A 108 12.89 4.07 7.00
CA ALA A 108 13.24 2.66 7.05
C ALA A 108 12.95 2.12 8.46
N LYS A 109 12.52 0.86 8.55
CA LYS A 109 12.37 0.11 9.82
C LYS A 109 11.44 0.72 10.87
N GLY A 110 10.48 1.58 10.49
CA GLY A 110 9.57 2.22 11.44
C GLY A 110 10.05 3.56 12.00
N GLU A 111 11.30 3.93 11.72
CA GLU A 111 11.81 5.27 11.94
C GLU A 111 11.08 6.26 11.01
N GLY A 112 10.79 7.46 11.51
CA GLY A 112 10.07 8.48 10.74
C GLY A 112 8.55 8.31 10.75
N ILE A 113 7.98 7.64 11.76
CA ILE A 113 6.55 7.55 12.00
C ILE A 113 6.19 8.17 13.36
N LEU A 114 5.19 9.05 13.36
CA LEU A 114 4.54 9.59 14.55
C LEU A 114 3.03 9.37 14.44
N ILE A 115 2.42 8.87 15.52
CA ILE A 115 0.96 8.80 15.69
C ILE A 115 0.63 9.75 16.83
N SER A 116 -0.29 10.68 16.60
CA SER A 116 -0.70 11.65 17.62
C SER A 116 -2.12 12.16 17.34
N SER A 117 -2.81 12.55 18.40
CA SER A 117 -4.06 13.30 18.34
C SER A 117 -3.84 14.81 18.25
N GLU A 118 -2.61 15.31 18.40
CA GLU A 118 -2.28 16.73 18.40
C GLU A 118 -1.66 17.16 17.06
N ALA A 119 -2.37 18.03 16.32
CA ALA A 119 -1.90 18.55 15.03
C ALA A 119 -0.54 19.26 15.12
N SER A 120 -0.27 19.98 16.22
CA SER A 120 1.02 20.66 16.43
C SER A 120 2.18 19.68 16.51
N GLU A 121 2.02 18.57 17.24
CA GLU A 121 3.08 17.55 17.36
C GLU A 121 3.41 16.93 16.01
N LEU A 122 2.39 16.66 15.19
CA LEU A 122 2.55 16.10 13.84
C LEU A 122 3.29 17.07 12.91
N LEU A 123 2.90 18.35 12.94
CA LEU A 123 3.52 19.36 12.08
C LEU A 123 4.96 19.67 12.52
N ASP A 124 5.20 19.83 13.83
CA ASP A 124 6.54 20.02 14.38
C ASP A 124 7.43 18.82 14.09
N PHE A 125 6.90 17.60 14.22
CA PHE A 125 7.62 16.39 13.85
C PHE A 125 8.09 16.42 12.40
N ILE A 126 7.21 16.85 11.47
CA ILE A 126 7.51 16.95 10.03
C ILE A 126 8.49 18.09 9.73
N ASP A 127 8.34 19.25 10.37
CA ASP A 127 9.21 20.41 10.15
C ASP A 127 10.66 20.16 10.57
N ASN A 128 10.85 19.27 11.54
CA ASN A 128 12.16 18.76 11.93
C ASN A 128 12.73 17.69 10.97
N GLN A 129 12.03 17.37 9.89
CA GLN A 129 12.49 16.44 8.85
C GLN A 129 13.03 17.18 7.62
N GLY A 130 13.87 16.51 6.84
CA GLY A 130 14.41 17.04 5.58
C GLY A 130 13.61 16.64 4.33
N GLN A 131 12.45 16.00 4.48
CA GLN A 131 11.71 15.40 3.38
C GLN A 131 10.20 15.51 3.52
N VAL A 132 9.49 15.39 2.39
CA VAL A 132 8.03 15.38 2.32
C VAL A 132 7.43 14.22 3.13
N HIS A 133 6.33 14.51 3.82
CA HIS A 133 5.54 13.56 4.60
C HIS A 133 4.10 13.53 4.13
N VAL A 134 3.40 12.48 4.55
CA VAL A 134 1.95 12.40 4.50
C VAL A 134 1.45 12.37 5.94
N ILE A 135 0.51 13.27 6.27
CA ILE A 135 -0.37 13.10 7.42
C ILE A 135 -1.60 12.36 6.92
N GLN A 136 -1.91 11.21 7.52
CA GLN A 136 -3.04 10.37 7.14
C GLN A 136 -3.89 10.06 8.37
N LYS A 137 -5.21 10.01 8.22
CA LYS A 137 -6.12 9.65 9.32
C LYS A 137 -5.74 8.28 9.84
N TYR A 138 -5.49 8.18 11.15
CA TYR A 138 -5.20 6.92 11.79
C TYR A 138 -6.50 6.12 11.95
N LEU A 139 -6.44 4.82 11.62
CA LEU A 139 -7.56 3.92 11.79
C LEU A 139 -7.65 3.49 13.26
N GLU A 140 -8.48 4.20 14.02
CA GLU A 140 -8.61 4.03 15.49
C GLU A 140 -9.31 2.73 15.88
N HIS A 141 -10.20 2.24 15.01
CA HIS A 141 -11.01 1.02 15.20
C HIS A 141 -10.65 -0.07 14.18
N PRO A 142 -9.42 -0.64 14.23
CA PRO A 142 -9.05 -1.74 13.35
C PRO A 142 -9.81 -3.02 13.72
N LEU A 143 -9.95 -3.95 12.77
CA LEU A 143 -10.29 -5.33 13.10
C LEU A 143 -9.14 -5.93 13.93
N LEU A 144 -9.47 -6.52 15.08
CA LEU A 144 -8.50 -7.10 15.99
C LEU A 144 -8.60 -8.63 15.99
N LEU A 145 -7.44 -9.29 15.98
CA LEU A 145 -7.35 -10.74 16.10
C LEU A 145 -7.47 -11.16 17.57
N GLU A 146 -8.31 -12.17 17.79
CA GLU A 146 -8.42 -12.85 19.07
C GLU A 146 -7.90 -14.29 19.00
N PRO A 147 -7.23 -14.80 20.06
CA PRO A 147 -6.97 -14.13 21.33
C PRO A 147 -5.83 -13.10 21.25
N GLY A 148 -5.88 -12.09 22.11
CA GLY A 148 -4.78 -11.16 22.37
C GLY A 148 -5.06 -9.73 21.96
N HIS A 149 -6.23 -9.46 21.35
CA HIS A 149 -6.67 -8.12 20.98
C HIS A 149 -5.67 -7.38 20.07
N ARG A 150 -5.24 -8.03 18.98
CA ARG A 150 -4.04 -7.62 18.21
C ARG A 150 -4.35 -7.02 16.86
N LYS A 151 -3.66 -5.94 16.52
CA LYS A 151 -3.70 -5.31 15.20
C LYS A 151 -2.95 -6.15 14.17
N PHE A 152 -3.36 -6.07 12.90
CA PHE A 152 -2.63 -6.63 11.77
C PHE A 152 -2.82 -5.75 10.53
N ASP A 153 -1.96 -5.96 9.55
CA ASP A 153 -2.18 -5.49 8.18
C ASP A 153 -2.11 -6.69 7.21
N ILE A 154 -2.66 -6.54 6.00
CA ILE A 154 -2.62 -7.57 4.95
C ILE A 154 -1.66 -7.14 3.84
N ARG A 155 -0.70 -7.99 3.50
CA ARG A 155 0.13 -7.91 2.30
C ARG A 155 -0.43 -8.81 1.21
N SER A 156 -0.71 -8.23 0.04
CA SER A 156 -1.02 -8.94 -1.20
C SER A 156 0.06 -8.69 -2.26
N TRP A 157 0.47 -9.73 -2.98
CA TRP A 157 1.40 -9.60 -4.11
C TRP A 157 0.65 -9.56 -5.44
N VAL A 158 0.98 -8.56 -6.27
CA VAL A 158 0.31 -8.33 -7.55
C VAL A 158 1.37 -8.25 -8.65
N LEU A 159 1.29 -9.13 -9.63
CA LEU A 159 2.14 -9.12 -10.82
C LEU A 159 1.38 -8.44 -11.96
N VAL A 160 2.01 -7.45 -12.61
CA VAL A 160 1.52 -6.87 -13.86
C VAL A 160 2.47 -7.28 -14.97
N ASP A 161 1.97 -8.00 -15.98
CA ASP A 161 2.78 -8.47 -17.12
C ASP A 161 2.86 -7.43 -18.25
N HIS A 162 3.65 -7.71 -19.28
CA HIS A 162 3.84 -6.81 -20.42
C HIS A 162 2.59 -6.48 -21.27
N GLN A 163 1.51 -7.26 -21.17
CA GLN A 163 0.20 -6.90 -21.75
C GLN A 163 -0.64 -6.03 -20.83
N TYR A 164 -0.12 -5.66 -19.66
CA TYR A 164 -0.85 -5.02 -18.58
C TYR A 164 -1.93 -5.92 -17.96
N ASN A 165 -1.82 -7.24 -18.09
CA ASN A 165 -2.67 -8.15 -17.34
C ASN A 165 -2.28 -8.06 -15.86
N ILE A 166 -3.29 -7.91 -15.00
CA ILE A 166 -3.13 -7.81 -13.55
C ILE A 166 -3.38 -9.18 -12.94
N TYR A 167 -2.40 -9.71 -12.21
CA TYR A 167 -2.49 -11.00 -11.54
C TYR A 167 -2.29 -10.84 -10.04
N LEU A 168 -3.32 -11.16 -9.27
CA LEU A 168 -3.23 -11.26 -7.81
C LEU A 168 -2.73 -12.66 -7.43
N TYR A 169 -1.63 -12.73 -6.68
CA TYR A 169 -1.17 -13.99 -6.12
C TYR A 169 -2.18 -14.51 -5.08
N ARG A 170 -2.50 -15.81 -5.15
CA ARG A 170 -3.58 -16.41 -4.34
C ARG A 170 -3.30 -16.39 -2.84
N GLU A 171 -2.02 -16.45 -2.47
CA GLU A 171 -1.59 -16.36 -1.08
C GLU A 171 -1.30 -14.91 -0.73
N GLY A 172 -1.76 -14.49 0.45
CA GLY A 172 -1.35 -13.27 1.12
C GLY A 172 -0.91 -13.59 2.54
N VAL A 173 -0.30 -12.60 3.18
CA VAL A 173 0.16 -12.72 4.55
C VAL A 173 -0.39 -11.56 5.38
N LEU A 174 -0.92 -11.89 6.55
CA LEU A 174 -1.20 -10.94 7.59
C LEU A 174 0.09 -10.74 8.38
N ARG A 175 0.55 -9.49 8.46
CA ARG A 175 1.65 -9.10 9.35
C ARG A 175 1.04 -8.63 10.65
N THR A 176 1.21 -9.40 11.71
CA THR A 176 0.49 -9.19 12.97
C THR A 176 1.34 -8.44 13.98
N ALA A 177 0.69 -7.60 14.78
CA ALA A 177 1.26 -7.18 16.06
C ALA A 177 1.13 -8.34 17.06
N SER A 178 2.10 -8.45 17.96
CA SER A 178 2.06 -9.45 19.05
C SER A 178 1.74 -8.85 20.42
N GLU A 179 1.60 -7.53 20.50
CA GLU A 179 1.15 -6.81 21.70
C GLU A 179 -0.34 -6.43 21.59
N PRO A 180 -1.11 -6.43 22.70
CA PRO A 180 -2.50 -5.97 22.70
C PRO A 180 -2.62 -4.52 22.24
N TYR A 181 -3.63 -4.24 21.42
CA TYR A 181 -3.91 -2.91 20.91
C TYR A 181 -4.52 -2.03 21.99
N HIS A 182 -4.02 -0.80 22.11
CA HIS A 182 -4.49 0.18 23.08
C HIS A 182 -4.74 1.52 22.39
N VAL A 183 -6.01 1.91 22.23
CA VAL A 183 -6.38 3.16 21.56
C VAL A 183 -5.93 4.41 22.32
N ASP A 184 -5.69 4.31 23.64
CA ASP A 184 -5.33 5.47 24.47
C ASP A 184 -3.82 5.65 24.68
N ASN A 185 -2.96 4.85 24.04
CA ASN A 185 -1.50 4.88 24.26
C ASN A 185 -0.68 4.80 22.98
N PHE A 186 -0.57 5.93 22.28
CA PHE A 186 0.21 6.04 21.04
C PHE A 186 1.73 6.16 21.25
N GLN A 187 2.21 6.27 22.50
CA GLN A 187 3.64 6.31 22.81
C GLN A 187 4.28 4.93 22.61
N ASP A 188 3.57 3.85 22.97
CA ASP A 188 4.00 2.49 22.64
C ASP A 188 3.57 2.11 21.22
N LYS A 189 4.45 2.44 20.27
CA LYS A 189 4.23 2.15 18.85
C LYS A 189 4.16 0.65 18.54
N THR A 190 4.59 -0.23 19.45
CA THR A 190 4.69 -1.68 19.20
C THR A 190 3.33 -2.32 18.98
N CYS A 191 2.27 -1.88 19.66
CA CYS A 191 0.92 -2.39 19.41
C CYS A 191 0.25 -1.75 18.17
N HIS A 192 0.77 -0.61 17.70
CA HIS A 192 0.19 0.17 16.61
C HIS A 192 0.84 -0.05 15.24
N LEU A 193 2.10 -0.51 15.21
CA LEU A 193 2.89 -0.71 13.99
C LEU A 193 3.22 -2.19 13.78
N THR A 194 2.64 -2.76 12.72
CA THR A 194 2.72 -4.19 12.36
C THR A 194 3.96 -4.54 11.53
N ASN A 195 4.88 -3.59 11.32
CA ASN A 195 6.12 -3.85 10.59
C ASN A 195 6.91 -4.97 11.27
N HIS A 196 7.23 -6.03 10.52
CA HIS A 196 7.97 -7.20 11.02
C HIS A 196 9.28 -6.83 11.77
N CYS A 197 10.03 -5.83 11.29
CA CYS A 197 11.24 -5.36 11.97
C CYS A 197 10.95 -4.77 13.36
N ILE A 198 9.91 -3.94 13.49
CA ILE A 198 9.50 -3.34 14.77
C ILE A 198 9.03 -4.43 15.72
N GLN A 199 8.18 -5.35 15.25
CA GLN A 199 7.69 -6.45 16.07
C GLN A 199 8.84 -7.33 16.57
N LYS A 200 9.76 -7.72 15.68
CA LYS A 200 10.90 -8.56 16.04
C LYS A 200 11.87 -7.88 17.02
N GLU A 201 12.01 -6.56 16.93
CA GLU A 201 12.97 -5.79 17.75
C GLU A 201 12.39 -5.40 19.12
N TYR A 202 11.12 -4.99 19.17
CA TYR A 202 10.53 -4.34 20.35
C TYR A 202 9.44 -5.16 21.05
N SER A 203 8.74 -6.07 20.35
CA SER A 203 7.69 -6.89 20.99
C SER A 203 8.30 -8.00 21.84
N LYS A 204 7.85 -8.09 23.09
CA LYS A 204 8.23 -9.18 24.00
C LYS A 204 7.49 -10.48 23.66
N ASN A 205 6.40 -10.37 22.92
CA ASN A 205 5.53 -11.47 22.51
C ASN A 205 5.74 -11.90 21.04
N TYR A 206 6.80 -11.45 20.38
CA TYR A 206 7.07 -11.82 18.98
C TYR A 206 7.09 -13.34 18.78
N GLY A 207 6.32 -13.82 17.81
CA GLY A 207 6.19 -15.25 17.49
C GLY A 207 5.29 -16.04 18.45
N LYS A 208 4.61 -15.40 19.41
CA LYS A 208 3.80 -16.07 20.43
C LYS A 208 2.57 -16.79 19.86
N TYR A 209 1.90 -16.18 18.88
CA TYR A 209 0.62 -16.66 18.36
C TYR A 209 0.81 -17.41 17.04
N GLU A 210 1.61 -16.84 16.14
CA GLU A 210 1.99 -17.42 14.85
C GLU A 210 3.49 -17.21 14.61
N GLU A 211 4.12 -18.14 13.89
CA GLU A 211 5.55 -18.09 13.61
C GLU A 211 5.91 -16.79 12.87
N GLY A 212 6.81 -16.00 13.46
CA GLY A 212 7.30 -14.77 12.85
C GLY A 212 6.26 -13.65 12.73
N ASN A 213 5.14 -13.73 13.46
CA ASN A 213 4.01 -12.80 13.30
C ASN A 213 3.44 -12.78 11.87
N GLU A 214 3.48 -13.93 11.19
CA GLU A 214 2.95 -14.12 9.84
C GLU A 214 1.80 -15.14 9.87
N MET A 215 0.57 -14.64 9.73
CA MET A 215 -0.63 -15.48 9.58
C MET A 215 -1.05 -15.53 8.10
N PHE A 216 -1.21 -16.72 7.53
CA PHE A 216 -1.51 -16.89 6.11
C PHE A 216 -3.02 -16.98 5.86
N PHE A 217 -3.45 -16.74 4.62
CA PHE A 217 -4.86 -16.68 4.22
C PHE A 217 -5.70 -17.90 4.62
N LYS A 218 -5.13 -19.10 4.56
CA LYS A 218 -5.82 -20.32 5.01
C LYS A 218 -6.23 -20.24 6.47
N GLU A 219 -5.30 -19.85 7.34
CA GLU A 219 -5.55 -19.72 8.78
C GLU A 219 -6.48 -18.54 9.07
N PHE A 220 -6.25 -17.40 8.43
CA PHE A 220 -7.11 -16.23 8.62
C PHE A 220 -8.55 -16.49 8.14
N ASN A 221 -8.75 -17.22 7.04
CA ASN A 221 -10.09 -17.60 6.60
C ASN A 221 -10.78 -18.54 7.61
N GLN A 222 -10.04 -19.46 8.21
CA GLN A 222 -10.57 -20.32 9.29
C GLN A 222 -10.95 -19.49 10.52
N TYR A 223 -10.13 -18.50 10.89
CA TYR A 223 -10.46 -17.54 11.95
C TYR A 223 -11.76 -16.78 11.64
N LEU A 224 -11.87 -16.18 10.46
CA LEU A 224 -13.08 -15.43 10.05
C LEU A 224 -14.33 -16.31 10.04
N THR A 225 -14.21 -17.56 9.56
CA THR A 225 -15.35 -18.50 9.54
C THR A 225 -15.78 -18.88 10.95
N SER A 226 -14.83 -19.12 11.85
CA SER A 226 -15.12 -19.60 13.20
C SER A 226 -15.56 -18.49 14.14
N ALA A 227 -14.93 -17.31 14.07
CA ALA A 227 -15.15 -16.19 14.99
C ALA A 227 -16.29 -15.27 14.52
N LEU A 228 -16.44 -15.06 13.21
CA LEU A 228 -17.35 -14.06 12.63
C LEU A 228 -18.39 -14.65 11.67
N ASN A 229 -18.33 -15.96 11.39
CA ASN A 229 -19.22 -16.64 10.45
C ASN A 229 -19.21 -16.03 9.03
N ILE A 230 -18.04 -15.61 8.56
CA ILE A 230 -17.82 -15.03 7.22
C ILE A 230 -16.58 -15.65 6.56
N THR A 231 -16.41 -15.43 5.25
CA THR A 231 -15.24 -15.90 4.50
C THR A 231 -14.33 -14.74 4.10
N LEU A 232 -13.03 -15.01 4.02
CA LEU A 232 -12.01 -14.08 3.54
C LEU A 232 -12.34 -13.54 2.14
N GLU A 233 -12.85 -14.41 1.25
CA GLU A 233 -13.20 -14.05 -0.11
C GLU A 233 -14.32 -13.00 -0.14
N SER A 234 -15.43 -13.27 0.53
CA SER A 234 -16.62 -12.41 0.49
C SER A 234 -16.49 -11.12 1.28
N SER A 235 -15.77 -11.13 2.41
CA SER A 235 -15.68 -9.95 3.28
C SER A 235 -14.53 -9.02 2.91
N ILE A 236 -13.38 -9.54 2.49
CA ILE A 236 -12.14 -8.75 2.37
C ILE A 236 -11.57 -8.81 0.95
N LEU A 237 -11.41 -9.99 0.34
CA LEU A 237 -10.70 -10.08 -0.95
C LEU A 237 -11.46 -9.41 -2.10
N LEU A 238 -12.80 -9.39 -2.11
CA LEU A 238 -13.55 -8.62 -3.11
C LEU A 238 -13.16 -7.14 -3.11
N GLN A 239 -13.03 -6.52 -1.93
CA GLN A 239 -12.60 -5.14 -1.78
C GLN A 239 -11.12 -4.96 -2.19
N ILE A 240 -10.23 -5.87 -1.77
CA ILE A 240 -8.82 -5.86 -2.18
C ILE A 240 -8.68 -5.91 -3.71
N LYS A 241 -9.37 -6.83 -4.37
CA LYS A 241 -9.35 -6.98 -5.84
C LYS A 241 -9.83 -5.69 -6.52
N HIS A 242 -10.92 -5.09 -6.03
CA HIS A 242 -11.45 -3.83 -6.54
C HIS A 242 -10.43 -2.68 -6.41
N ILE A 243 -9.82 -2.52 -5.25
CA ILE A 243 -8.83 -1.47 -4.98
C ILE A 243 -7.60 -1.64 -5.89
N ILE A 244 -7.05 -2.86 -5.99
CA ILE A 244 -5.89 -3.15 -6.84
C ILE A 244 -6.18 -2.78 -8.29
N ARG A 245 -7.33 -3.21 -8.82
CA ARG A 245 -7.74 -2.89 -10.20
C ARG A 245 -7.81 -1.39 -10.43
N ASN A 246 -8.52 -0.64 -9.57
CA ASN A 246 -8.67 0.80 -9.73
C ASN A 246 -7.31 1.53 -9.68
N CYS A 247 -6.44 1.17 -8.74
CA CYS A 247 -5.11 1.77 -8.63
C CYS A 247 -4.27 1.54 -9.89
N LEU A 248 -4.24 0.32 -10.41
CA LEU A 248 -3.39 -0.01 -11.57
C LEU A 248 -3.97 0.52 -12.88
N LEU A 249 -5.29 0.44 -13.07
CA LEU A 249 -5.94 0.99 -14.27
C LEU A 249 -5.78 2.52 -14.33
N SER A 250 -5.85 3.23 -13.20
CA SER A 250 -5.66 4.70 -13.19
C SER A 250 -4.27 5.16 -13.66
N VAL A 251 -3.26 4.28 -13.62
CA VAL A 251 -1.88 4.61 -14.03
C VAL A 251 -1.50 3.93 -15.35
N GLU A 252 -2.32 3.02 -15.88
CA GLU A 252 -2.06 2.29 -17.12
C GLU A 252 -1.68 3.21 -18.29
N PRO A 253 -2.45 4.26 -18.61
CA PRO A 253 -2.13 5.12 -19.77
C PRO A 253 -0.78 5.82 -19.65
N ALA A 254 -0.31 6.02 -18.42
CA ALA A 254 0.95 6.72 -18.13
C ALA A 254 2.17 5.80 -18.11
N ILE A 255 2.00 4.48 -17.91
CA ILE A 255 3.13 3.56 -17.69
C ILE A 255 3.15 2.36 -18.65
N SER A 256 2.08 2.07 -19.38
CA SER A 256 2.00 0.91 -20.29
C SER A 256 3.11 0.91 -21.34
N THR A 257 3.67 -0.27 -21.61
CA THR A 257 4.77 -0.46 -22.58
C THR A 257 4.32 -1.06 -23.91
N LYS A 258 3.00 -1.20 -24.13
CA LYS A 258 2.41 -1.86 -25.30
C LYS A 258 2.96 -1.37 -26.65
N HIS A 259 3.32 -0.09 -26.73
CA HIS A 259 3.84 0.54 -27.95
C HIS A 259 5.29 1.05 -27.82
N LEU A 260 6.03 0.58 -26.80
CA LEU A 260 7.42 0.93 -26.59
C LEU A 260 8.38 -0.09 -27.24
N PRO A 261 9.62 0.31 -27.54
CA PRO A 261 10.62 -0.58 -28.14
C PRO A 261 11.18 -1.63 -27.14
N TYR A 262 10.74 -1.59 -25.89
CA TYR A 262 11.01 -2.59 -24.85
C TYR A 262 9.70 -2.86 -24.10
N GLN A 263 9.66 -3.96 -23.35
CA GLN A 263 8.51 -4.34 -22.53
C GLN A 263 8.85 -4.29 -21.04
N SER A 264 7.83 -4.10 -20.21
CA SER A 264 7.95 -4.13 -18.75
C SER A 264 7.01 -5.15 -18.14
N PHE A 265 7.42 -5.72 -17.01
CA PHE A 265 6.51 -6.31 -16.02
C PHE A 265 6.92 -5.78 -14.65
N GLN A 266 6.07 -5.89 -13.63
CA GLN A 266 6.48 -5.53 -12.27
C GLN A 266 5.67 -6.28 -11.21
N LEU A 267 6.36 -6.66 -10.14
CA LEU A 267 5.73 -7.17 -8.92
C LEU A 267 5.51 -6.02 -7.93
N PHE A 268 4.29 -5.88 -7.44
CA PHE A 268 3.88 -4.91 -6.43
C PHE A 268 3.45 -5.63 -5.14
N GLY A 269 3.69 -5.00 -3.99
CA GLY A 269 3.15 -5.42 -2.71
C GLY A 269 2.15 -4.40 -2.19
N PHE A 270 0.87 -4.73 -2.23
CA PHE A 270 -0.20 -3.87 -1.71
C PHE A 270 -0.43 -4.16 -0.22
N ASP A 271 -0.50 -3.10 0.57
CA ASP A 271 -0.66 -3.16 2.02
C ASP A 271 -2.03 -2.60 2.42
N PHE A 272 -2.82 -3.39 3.13
CA PHE A 272 -4.18 -3.05 3.53
C PHE A 272 -4.38 -3.14 5.04
N MET A 273 -5.25 -2.29 5.58
CA MET A 273 -5.86 -2.47 6.88
C MET A 273 -7.33 -2.89 6.71
N VAL A 274 -7.88 -3.52 7.74
CA VAL A 274 -9.31 -3.82 7.83
C VAL A 274 -9.82 -3.19 9.12
N ASP A 275 -10.97 -2.52 9.08
CA ASP A 275 -11.62 -1.98 10.28
C ASP A 275 -12.61 -2.97 10.90
N GLU A 276 -13.14 -2.64 12.07
CA GLU A 276 -14.08 -3.49 12.81
C GLU A 276 -15.39 -3.77 12.03
N GLU A 277 -15.73 -2.95 11.02
CA GLU A 277 -16.87 -3.14 10.12
C GLU A 277 -16.52 -3.97 8.88
N LEU A 278 -15.31 -4.56 8.84
CA LEU A 278 -14.78 -5.35 7.72
C LEU A 278 -14.57 -4.56 6.43
N LYS A 279 -14.48 -3.23 6.52
CA LYS A 279 -14.10 -2.40 5.38
C LYS A 279 -12.58 -2.37 5.22
N VAL A 280 -12.15 -2.52 3.97
CA VAL A 280 -10.74 -2.59 3.60
C VAL A 280 -10.21 -1.21 3.22
N TRP A 281 -9.04 -0.88 3.75
CA TRP A 281 -8.37 0.40 3.54
C TRP A 281 -6.98 0.18 2.93
N LEU A 282 -6.71 0.79 1.77
CA LEU A 282 -5.36 0.83 1.21
C LEU A 282 -4.45 1.72 2.07
N ILE A 283 -3.29 1.20 2.46
CA ILE A 283 -2.31 1.93 3.26
C ILE A 283 -1.14 2.41 2.41
N GLU A 284 -0.62 1.53 1.55
CA GLU A 284 0.44 1.84 0.59
C GLU A 284 0.61 0.76 -0.47
N VAL A 285 1.40 1.09 -1.49
CA VAL A 285 1.85 0.16 -2.53
C VAL A 285 3.38 0.15 -2.54
N ASN A 286 3.96 -1.04 -2.48
CA ASN A 286 5.40 -1.25 -2.49
C ASN A 286 5.83 -1.66 -3.90
N GLY A 287 6.70 -0.86 -4.53
CA GLY A 287 7.18 -1.13 -5.90
C GLY A 287 8.32 -2.16 -5.99
N ALA A 288 8.86 -2.57 -4.84
CA ALA A 288 9.93 -3.57 -4.73
C ALA A 288 9.69 -4.44 -3.48
N PRO A 289 8.62 -5.24 -3.45
CA PRO A 289 8.24 -6.01 -2.27
C PRO A 289 9.18 -7.19 -2.03
N ALA A 290 9.46 -7.48 -0.76
CA ALA A 290 9.93 -8.80 -0.35
C ALA A 290 8.76 -9.80 -0.30
N CYS A 291 9.06 -11.09 -0.23
CA CYS A 291 8.09 -12.16 -0.06
C CYS A 291 8.26 -12.82 1.32
N ALA A 292 7.19 -13.44 1.84
CA ALA A 292 7.31 -14.30 3.01
C ALA A 292 8.16 -15.54 2.66
N GLN A 293 9.01 -16.01 3.58
CA GLN A 293 9.99 -17.06 3.28
C GLN A 293 9.33 -18.32 2.66
N LYS A 294 8.16 -18.69 3.18
CA LYS A 294 7.39 -19.88 2.79
C LYS A 294 6.78 -19.79 1.38
N LEU A 295 6.63 -18.58 0.84
CA LEU A 295 5.93 -18.32 -0.41
C LEU A 295 6.87 -18.04 -1.60
N TYR A 296 8.17 -17.85 -1.36
CA TYR A 296 9.13 -17.49 -2.40
C TYR A 296 9.13 -18.44 -3.60
N ALA A 297 9.17 -19.76 -3.35
CA ALA A 297 9.34 -20.73 -4.43
C ALA A 297 8.18 -20.67 -5.44
N GLU A 298 6.93 -20.68 -4.95
CA GLU A 298 5.74 -20.62 -5.80
C GLU A 298 5.57 -19.25 -6.46
N LEU A 299 5.78 -18.15 -5.71
CA LEU A 299 5.65 -16.80 -6.26
C LEU A 299 6.70 -16.54 -7.37
N CYS A 300 7.96 -16.88 -7.13
CA CYS A 300 9.03 -16.69 -8.11
C CYS A 300 8.83 -17.58 -9.34
N GLN A 301 8.39 -18.83 -9.17
CA GLN A 301 8.08 -19.69 -10.31
C GLN A 301 6.96 -19.10 -11.15
N GLY A 302 5.86 -18.64 -10.54
CA GLY A 302 4.77 -18.04 -11.29
C GLY A 302 5.14 -16.70 -11.96
N ILE A 303 6.10 -15.94 -11.42
CA ILE A 303 6.68 -14.77 -12.12
C ILE A 303 7.42 -15.22 -13.39
N VAL A 304 8.22 -16.29 -13.31
CA VAL A 304 8.89 -16.85 -14.50
C VAL A 304 7.85 -17.27 -15.53
N ASP A 305 6.86 -18.06 -15.11
CA ASP A 305 5.84 -18.62 -16.01
C ASP A 305 5.00 -17.52 -16.70
N ILE A 306 4.53 -16.53 -15.94
CA ILE A 306 3.59 -15.51 -16.42
C ILE A 306 4.31 -14.35 -17.11
N ALA A 307 5.38 -13.82 -16.52
CA ALA A 307 5.98 -12.56 -16.98
C ALA A 307 7.19 -12.76 -17.88
N ILE A 308 7.93 -13.86 -17.74
CA ILE A 308 9.18 -14.07 -18.48
C ILE A 308 8.96 -15.06 -19.63
N SER A 309 8.48 -16.26 -19.35
CA SER A 309 8.29 -17.31 -20.35
C SER A 309 7.19 -17.00 -21.36
N SER A 310 6.26 -16.10 -21.04
CA SER A 310 5.29 -15.57 -22.00
C SER A 310 5.92 -14.71 -23.10
N VAL A 311 7.10 -14.14 -22.86
CA VAL A 311 7.90 -13.38 -23.84
C VAL A 311 9.00 -14.25 -24.44
N PHE A 312 9.65 -15.05 -23.60
CA PHE A 312 10.79 -15.89 -23.95
C PHE A 312 10.47 -17.36 -23.65
N PRO A 313 9.70 -18.04 -24.52
CA PRO A 313 9.30 -19.41 -24.28
C PRO A 313 10.52 -20.33 -24.19
N PRO A 314 10.59 -21.24 -23.21
CA PRO A 314 11.66 -22.22 -23.14
C PRO A 314 11.63 -23.16 -24.35
N PRO A 315 12.79 -23.65 -24.82
CA PRO A 315 12.92 -24.37 -26.08
C PRO A 315 12.10 -25.68 -26.18
N ASP A 316 11.76 -26.29 -25.05
CA ASP A 316 11.11 -27.61 -24.99
C ASP A 316 9.61 -27.55 -24.63
N VAL A 317 8.97 -26.37 -24.68
CA VAL A 317 7.55 -26.21 -24.31
C VAL A 317 6.74 -25.73 -25.52
N GLU A 318 6.04 -26.65 -26.18
CA GLU A 318 5.29 -26.37 -27.42
C GLU A 318 3.96 -25.60 -27.21
N GLN A 319 3.52 -25.32 -25.99
CA GLN A 319 2.30 -24.55 -25.73
C GLN A 319 2.41 -23.69 -24.46
N PRO A 320 1.89 -22.45 -24.45
CA PRO A 320 1.83 -21.66 -23.22
C PRO A 320 0.99 -22.41 -22.19
N GLN A 321 1.59 -22.69 -21.04
CA GLN A 321 0.89 -23.32 -19.92
C GLN A 321 -0.36 -22.48 -19.59
N THR A 322 -1.49 -23.17 -19.41
CA THR A 322 -2.69 -22.61 -18.76
C THR A 322 -2.27 -21.81 -17.54
N GLN A 323 -2.87 -20.62 -17.39
CA GLN A 323 -2.63 -19.68 -16.30
C GLN A 323 -2.24 -20.40 -14.98
N PRO A 324 -1.08 -20.12 -14.38
CA PRO A 324 -0.64 -20.85 -13.19
C PRO A 324 -1.70 -20.78 -12.11
N ALA A 325 -2.05 -21.93 -11.52
CA ALA A 325 -3.05 -22.04 -10.46
C ALA A 325 -2.76 -21.17 -9.22
N ALA A 326 -1.57 -20.58 -9.16
CA ALA A 326 -1.08 -19.67 -8.14
C ALA A 326 -1.64 -18.23 -8.24
N PHE A 327 -2.14 -17.81 -9.40
CA PHE A 327 -2.57 -16.42 -9.63
C PHE A 327 -4.02 -16.33 -10.10
N THR A 328 -4.72 -15.31 -9.62
CA THR A 328 -6.03 -14.90 -10.11
C THR A 328 -5.87 -13.70 -11.04
N LYS A 329 -6.33 -13.80 -12.29
CA LYS A 329 -6.44 -12.61 -13.16
C LYS A 329 -7.49 -11.69 -12.57
N LEU A 330 -7.16 -10.41 -12.41
CA LEU A 330 -8.11 -9.43 -11.93
C LEU A 330 -8.97 -8.88 -13.03
#